data_AF-A0A4V6PA13-F1
#
_entry.id   AF-A0A4V6PA13-F1
#
_cell.length_a   1.000
_cell.length_b   1.000
_cell.length_c   1.000
_cell.angle_alpha   90.00
_cell.angle_beta   90.00
_cell.angle_gamma   90.00
#
_symmetry.space_group_name_H-M   'P 1'
#
loop_
_entity.id
_entity.type
_entity.pdbx_description
1 polymer ?
#
loop_
_entity_poly.entity_id
_entity_poly.type
_entity_poly.pdbx_seq_one_letter_code
_entity_poly.pdbx_strand_id
1 'polypeptide(L)'
;MPTLITVSEPAAGPYGITVGPDGAVWFTLVHAGELGRLAPDGRVDRFPVGAGPSLITTGQDGALWFSLNQANAIGRITASGEVTTFPLPTPDA
;
A
#
# COMPACT_ATOMS: atom_id res chain seq x y z
N MET A 1 -27.26 -4.11 9.03
CA MET A 1 -26.48 -4.87 8.02
C MET A 1 -25.17 -4.11 7.80
N PRO A 2 -23.99 -4.71 7.96
CA PRO A 2 -22.75 -4.05 7.56
C PRO A 2 -22.75 -3.85 6.05
N THR A 3 -22.32 -2.67 5.58
CA THR A 3 -22.09 -2.42 4.16
C THR A 3 -20.76 -3.06 3.76
N LEU A 4 -20.79 -3.98 2.80
CA LEU A 4 -19.58 -4.56 2.21
C LEU A 4 -19.12 -3.70 1.04
N ILE A 5 -17.82 -3.40 0.98
CA ILE A 5 -17.19 -2.66 -0.12
C ILE A 5 -16.16 -3.58 -0.78
N THR A 6 -16.31 -3.82 -2.08
CA THR A 6 -15.31 -4.55 -2.87
C THR A 6 -14.13 -3.64 -3.15
N VAL A 7 -12.95 -4.00 -2.67
CA VAL A 7 -11.73 -3.20 -2.81
C VAL A 7 -10.77 -3.73 -3.88
N SER A 8 -10.86 -5.03 -4.19
CA SER A 8 -9.96 -5.71 -5.12
C SER A 8 -10.62 -6.94 -5.74
N GLU A 9 -10.00 -7.44 -6.80
CA GLU A 9 -10.30 -8.79 -7.30
C GLU A 9 -9.85 -9.85 -6.28
N PRO A 10 -10.45 -11.05 -6.26
CA PRO A 10 -10.14 -12.10 -5.26
C PRO A 10 -8.67 -12.49 -5.20
N ALA A 11 -7.96 -12.45 -6.33
CA ALA A 11 -6.55 -12.85 -6.42
C ALA A 11 -5.55 -11.77 -6.01
N ALA A 12 -6.00 -10.53 -5.72
CA ALA A 12 -5.10 -9.40 -5.47
C ALA A 12 -4.32 -9.50 -4.15
N GLY A 13 -4.79 -10.30 -3.20
CA GLY A 13 -4.14 -10.57 -1.91
C GLY A 13 -4.04 -9.35 -0.98
N PRO A 14 -5.17 -8.80 -0.47
CA PRO A 14 -5.13 -7.83 0.63
C PRO A 14 -4.40 -8.40 1.85
N TYR A 15 -3.48 -7.63 2.46
CA TYR A 15 -2.69 -8.13 3.59
C TYR A 15 -2.49 -7.12 4.73
N GLY A 16 -1.65 -6.10 4.53
CA GLY A 16 -1.41 -5.04 5.50
C GLY A 16 -2.39 -3.89 5.34
N ILE A 17 -2.74 -3.19 6.42
CA ILE A 17 -3.66 -2.05 6.40
C ILE A 17 -3.29 -0.99 7.44
N THR A 18 -3.50 0.28 7.12
CA THR A 18 -3.31 1.42 8.02
C THR A 18 -4.26 2.56 7.65
N VAL A 19 -4.44 3.53 8.55
CA VAL A 19 -5.11 4.80 8.24
C VAL A 19 -4.05 5.80 7.77
N GLY A 20 -4.25 6.38 6.59
CA GLY A 20 -3.38 7.38 6.01
C GLY A 20 -3.61 8.78 6.57
N PRO A 21 -2.71 9.73 6.27
CA PRO A 21 -2.79 11.11 6.75
C PRO A 21 -3.93 11.91 6.10
N ASP A 22 -4.50 11.39 5.02
CA ASP A 22 -5.68 11.89 4.32
C ASP A 22 -7.00 11.33 4.87
N GLY A 23 -6.95 10.55 5.95
CA GLY A 23 -8.11 9.90 6.57
C GLY A 23 -8.64 8.70 5.78
N ALA A 24 -8.00 8.32 4.67
CA ALA A 24 -8.34 7.12 3.93
C ALA A 24 -7.75 5.88 4.60
N VAL A 25 -8.35 4.72 4.32
CA VAL A 25 -7.79 3.42 4.69
C VAL A 25 -6.88 2.95 3.55
N TRP A 26 -5.62 2.72 3.85
CA TRP A 26 -4.61 2.24 2.91
C TRP A 26 -4.28 0.79 3.19
N PHE A 27 -4.22 -0.04 2.16
CA PHE A 27 -3.93 -1.47 2.29
C PHE A 27 -3.01 -1.95 1.18
N THR A 28 -2.24 -3.00 1.45
CA THR A 28 -1.39 -3.65 0.44
C THR A 28 -2.15 -4.74 -0.27
N LEU A 29 -1.90 -4.87 -1.58
CA LEU A 29 -2.37 -5.96 -2.44
C LEU A 29 -1.12 -6.74 -2.90
N VAL A 30 -0.68 -7.68 -2.06
CA VAL A 30 0.65 -8.31 -2.14
C VAL A 30 0.88 -9.04 -3.46
N HIS A 31 -0.17 -9.67 -3.99
CA HIS A 31 -0.10 -10.44 -5.24
C HIS A 31 -0.28 -9.57 -6.48
N ALA A 32 -0.95 -8.43 -6.35
CA ALA A 32 -1.13 -7.47 -7.44
C ALA A 32 0.07 -6.52 -7.61
N GLY A 33 0.90 -6.35 -6.59
CA GLY A 33 1.99 -5.37 -6.62
C GLY A 33 1.49 -3.92 -6.46
N GLU A 34 0.38 -3.74 -5.74
CA GLU A 34 -0.33 -2.47 -5.60
C GLU A 34 -0.56 -2.11 -4.14
N LEU A 35 -0.74 -0.81 -3.86
CA LEU A 35 -1.46 -0.33 -2.69
C LEU A 35 -2.87 0.08 -3.11
N GLY A 36 -3.86 -0.27 -2.31
CA GLY A 36 -5.21 0.27 -2.41
C GLY A 36 -5.45 1.37 -1.39
N ARG A 37 -6.31 2.31 -1.75
CA ARG A 37 -6.75 3.44 -0.93
C ARG A 37 -8.26 3.53 -0.97
N LEU A 38 -8.90 3.27 0.17
CA LEU A 38 -10.34 3.43 0.36
C LEU A 38 -10.61 4.78 1.05
N ALA A 39 -11.15 5.72 0.31
CA ALA A 39 -11.56 7.02 0.82
C ALA A 39 -12.82 6.90 1.71
N PRO A 40 -13.07 7.87 2.62
CA PRO A 40 -14.26 7.85 3.49
C PRO A 40 -15.61 7.85 2.77
N ASP A 41 -15.64 8.34 1.52
CA ASP A 41 -16.82 8.32 0.65
C ASP A 41 -17.05 6.97 -0.04
N GLY A 42 -16.18 5.98 0.20
CA GLY A 42 -16.25 4.64 -0.39
C GLY A 42 -15.49 4.48 -1.70
N ARG A 43 -14.88 5.54 -2.25
CA ARG A 43 -14.07 5.45 -3.47
C ARG A 43 -12.79 4.65 -3.21
N VAL A 44 -12.48 3.73 -4.11
CA VAL A 44 -11.26 2.91 -4.08
C VAL A 44 -10.35 3.30 -5.22
N ASP A 45 -9.13 3.71 -4.89
CA ASP A 45 -8.02 3.89 -5.83
C ASP A 45 -6.98 2.79 -5.64
N ARG A 46 -6.20 2.49 -6.68
CA ARG A 46 -5.06 1.56 -6.61
C ARG A 46 -3.83 2.17 -7.26
N PHE A 47 -2.68 1.88 -6.67
CA PHE A 47 -1.39 2.43 -7.05
C PHE A 47 -0.39 1.31 -7.25
N PRO A 48 0.16 1.11 -8.45
CA PRO A 48 1.27 0.19 -8.66
C PRO A 48 2.50 0.65 -7.89
N VAL A 49 3.14 -0.24 -7.14
CA VAL A 49 4.29 0.10 -6.29
C VAL A 49 5.48 -0.87 -6.38
N GLY A 50 5.32 -1.96 -7.12
CA GLY A 50 6.36 -2.99 -7.29
C GLY A 50 5.99 -4.31 -6.63
N ALA A 51 6.93 -5.25 -6.59
CA ALA A 51 6.66 -6.64 -6.24
C ALA A 51 6.55 -6.86 -4.72
N GLY A 52 5.47 -7.54 -4.31
CA GLY A 52 5.26 -7.99 -2.93
C GLY A 52 5.14 -6.88 -1.87
N PRO A 53 4.38 -5.79 -2.09
CA PRO A 53 4.13 -4.81 -1.03
C PRO A 53 3.43 -5.51 0.12
N SER A 54 3.99 -5.47 1.33
CA SER A 54 3.52 -6.32 2.44
C SER A 54 3.04 -5.51 3.64
N LEU A 55 3.92 -5.23 4.62
CA LEU A 55 3.53 -4.40 5.76
C LEU A 55 3.53 -2.93 5.35
N ILE A 56 2.62 -2.15 5.93
CA ILE A 56 2.43 -0.72 5.64
C ILE A 56 2.20 0.05 6.95
N THR A 57 2.74 1.26 7.03
CA THR A 57 2.53 2.18 8.16
C THR A 57 2.53 3.63 7.70
N THR A 58 1.95 4.51 8.51
CA THR A 58 1.99 5.96 8.27
C THR A 58 3.23 6.54 8.92
N GLY A 59 4.06 7.22 8.14
CA GLY A 59 5.27 7.89 8.59
C GLY A 59 5.00 9.28 9.17
N GLN A 60 5.97 9.80 9.92
CA GLN A 60 5.92 11.15 10.50
C GLN A 60 5.99 12.26 9.45
N ASP A 61 6.47 11.93 8.25
CA ASP A 61 6.57 12.83 7.10
C ASP A 61 5.25 12.95 6.31
N GLY A 62 4.16 12.34 6.79
CA GLY A 62 2.86 12.37 6.13
C GLY A 62 2.80 11.50 4.86
N ALA A 63 3.69 10.52 4.72
CA ALA A 63 3.65 9.50 3.68
C ALA A 63 3.36 8.12 4.27
N LEU A 64 2.97 7.18 3.42
CA LEU A 64 2.83 5.77 3.76
C LEU A 64 4.13 5.05 3.40
N TRP A 65 4.65 4.28 4.33
CA TRP A 65 5.87 3.49 4.17
C TRP A 65 5.53 2.01 4.19
N PHE A 66 6.14 1.22 3.30
CA PHE A 66 5.83 -0.19 3.15
C PHE A 66 7.06 -1.02 2.75
N SER A 67 7.05 -2.31 3.11
CA SER A 67 8.08 -3.25 2.65
C SER A 67 7.75 -3.83 1.28
N LEU A 68 8.76 -4.05 0.44
CA LEU A 68 8.64 -4.76 -0.83
C LEU A 68 9.38 -6.10 -0.74
N ASN A 69 8.67 -7.13 -0.25
CA ASN A 69 9.26 -8.42 0.13
C ASN A 69 9.81 -9.23 -1.06
N GLN A 70 9.60 -8.77 -2.29
CA GLN A 70 10.10 -9.42 -3.51
C GLN A 70 10.96 -8.46 -4.37
N ALA A 71 11.35 -7.30 -3.82
CA ALA A 71 12.13 -6.30 -4.55
C ALA A 71 13.38 -5.82 -3.79
N ASN A 72 13.72 -6.43 -2.64
CA ASN A 72 14.85 -6.02 -1.80
C ASN A 72 14.86 -4.51 -1.51
N ALA A 73 13.69 -3.96 -1.15
CA ALA A 73 13.49 -2.52 -1.06
C ALA A 73 12.41 -2.13 -0.04
N ILE A 74 12.44 -0.85 0.33
CA ILE A 74 11.37 -0.14 1.05
C ILE A 74 10.69 0.83 0.09
N GLY A 75 9.37 0.86 0.10
CA GLY A 75 8.58 1.83 -0.65
C GLY A 75 8.02 2.92 0.25
N ARG A 76 7.81 4.09 -0.36
CA ARG A 76 7.13 5.25 0.22
C ARG A 76 6.12 5.76 -0.81
N ILE A 77 4.91 6.07 -0.37
CA ILE A 77 3.90 6.71 -1.23
C ILE A 77 3.25 7.90 -0.51
N THR A 78 3.08 9.02 -1.20
CA THR A 78 2.31 10.16 -0.69
C THR A 78 0.81 9.91 -0.83
N ALA A 79 -0.03 10.66 -0.10
CA ALA A 79 -1.48 10.52 -0.24
C ALA A 79 -2.01 10.87 -1.66
N SER A 80 -1.23 11.63 -2.44
CA SER A 80 -1.52 11.94 -3.84
C SER A 80 -1.05 10.85 -4.82
N GLY A 81 -0.45 9.77 -4.33
CA GLY A 81 -0.03 8.62 -5.15
C GLY A 81 1.40 8.71 -5.70
N GLU A 82 2.23 9.63 -5.23
CA GLU A 82 3.64 9.71 -5.66
C GLU A 82 4.47 8.65 -4.95
N VAL A 83 5.11 7.76 -5.71
CA VAL A 83 5.87 6.61 -5.18
C VAL A 83 7.38 6.89 -5.25
N THR A 84 8.09 6.56 -4.18
CA THR A 84 9.55 6.50 -4.12
C THR A 84 9.98 5.14 -3.60
N THR A 85 11.01 4.55 -4.20
CA THR A 85 11.56 3.25 -3.80
C THR A 85 12.99 3.41 -3.32
N PHE A 86 13.30 2.79 -2.19
CA PHE A 86 14.61 2.80 -1.55
C PHE A 86 15.17 1.37 -1.56
N PRO A 87 16.19 1.07 -2.38
CA PRO A 87 16.82 -0.25 -2.35
C PRO A 87 17.52 -0.49 -1.01
N LEU A 88 17.49 -1.73 -0.54
CA LEU A 88 18.28 -2.11 0.63
C LEU A 88 19.78 -2.14 0.27
N PRO A 89 20.68 -1.80 1.20
CA PRO A 89 22.11 -1.70 0.92
C PRO A 89 22.79 -3.06 0.70
N THR A 90 22.18 -4.13 1.22
CA THR A 90 22.65 -5.51 1.04
C THR A 90 21.88 -6.13 -0.12
N PRO A 91 22.56 -6.57 -1.19
CA PRO A 91 21.92 -7.31 -2.27
C PRO A 91 21.27 -8.61 -1.76
N ASP A 92 20.10 -8.94 -2.29
CA ASP A 92 19.38 -10.21 -2.05
C ASP A 92 19.08 -10.52 -0.57
N ALA A 93 18.81 -9.48 0.24
CA ALA A 93 18.44 -9.61 1.65
C ALA A 93 17.01 -10.15 1.85
#